data_AF-A0A387B1R1-F1
#
_entry.id   AF-A0A387B1R1-F1
#
_cell.length_a   1.000
_cell.length_b   1.000
_cell.length_c   1.000
_cell.angle_alpha   90.00
_cell.angle_beta   90.00
_cell.angle_gamma   90.00
#
_symmetry.space_group_name_H-M   'P 1'
#
loop_
_entity.id
_entity.type
_entity.pdbx_description
1 polymer ?
#
loop_
_entity_poly.entity_id
_entity_poly.type
_entity_poly.pdbx_seq_one_letter_code
_entity_poly.pdbx_strand_id
1 'polypeptide(L)'
;MKKFLMIFSAILTVFVLASCGANKKDEKIEPSAIQSSSTKEEQKENSTKSESQTSTSSSMATPSTTMETKSETGKDLYKEVIERYNHYQALLSSGDRESLYEKLKQNKIFSEEYGYIFTLSTYDKPASLHYVFADLNNDGQDELIIGDKKYIGAIYYLENKQPKLLHTAYVASAGGFRSSLVIYENGQVRYADWQSTRPEMNLSLYAFDKDGVQKIKEGIFQIGSDQKPEQILGISSNELDLAKFEWKEFQPVN
;
A
#
# COMPACT_ATOMS: atom_id res chain seq x y z
N MET A 1 -43.06 -19.60 -21.39
CA MET A 1 -43.31 -18.26 -21.94
C MET A 1 -42.52 -17.25 -21.12
N LYS A 2 -41.51 -16.61 -21.72
CA LYS A 2 -40.67 -15.56 -21.13
C LYS A 2 -41.51 -14.31 -20.83
N LYS A 3 -41.30 -13.67 -19.68
CA LYS A 3 -41.50 -12.21 -19.56
C LYS A 3 -40.35 -11.62 -18.75
N PHE A 4 -39.70 -10.66 -19.41
CA PHE A 4 -38.47 -9.98 -19.02
C PHE A 4 -38.71 -9.02 -17.85
N LEU A 5 -37.73 -8.99 -16.96
CA LEU A 5 -37.49 -8.00 -15.92
C LEU A 5 -37.06 -6.68 -16.59
N MET A 6 -37.83 -5.60 -16.43
CA MET A 6 -37.38 -4.25 -16.79
C MET A 6 -36.70 -3.60 -15.57
N ILE A 7 -35.39 -3.41 -15.67
CA ILE A 7 -34.60 -2.59 -14.76
C ILE A 7 -34.68 -1.14 -15.28
N PHE A 8 -35.28 -0.25 -14.50
CA PHE A 8 -35.20 1.19 -14.74
C PHE A 8 -33.83 1.69 -14.24
N SER A 9 -32.96 2.04 -15.18
CA SER A 9 -31.74 2.81 -14.96
C SER A 9 -32.12 4.27 -14.72
N ALA A 10 -31.90 4.77 -13.50
CA ALA A 10 -32.12 6.16 -13.16
C ALA A 10 -30.85 6.98 -13.42
N ILE A 11 -31.07 8.04 -14.19
CA ILE A 11 -30.10 8.91 -14.85
C ILE A 11 -29.38 9.80 -13.82
N LEU A 12 -28.05 9.81 -13.88
CA LEU A 12 -27.19 10.73 -13.14
C LEU A 12 -27.28 12.13 -13.78
N THR A 13 -28.04 13.03 -13.18
CA THR A 13 -28.06 14.45 -13.56
C THR A 13 -26.81 15.16 -13.03
N VAL A 14 -25.93 15.55 -13.95
CA VAL A 14 -24.80 16.44 -13.71
C VAL A 14 -25.31 17.88 -13.59
N PHE A 15 -25.15 18.49 -12.41
CA PHE A 15 -25.28 19.93 -12.27
C PHE A 15 -23.99 20.59 -12.79
N VAL A 16 -24.08 21.21 -13.96
CA VAL A 16 -23.11 22.20 -14.46
C VAL A 16 -23.52 23.56 -13.90
N LEU A 17 -22.66 24.19 -13.11
CA LEU A 17 -22.69 25.63 -12.90
C LEU A 17 -21.41 26.24 -13.47
N ALA A 18 -21.57 26.92 -14.59
CA ALA A 18 -20.63 27.88 -15.13
C ALA A 18 -21.10 29.30 -14.74
N SER A 19 -20.16 30.15 -14.31
CA SER A 19 -20.09 31.62 -14.51
C SER A 19 -19.13 32.19 -13.45
N CYS A 20 -17.87 32.50 -13.79
CA CYS A 20 -17.37 33.79 -14.32
C CYS A 20 -17.40 34.96 -13.32
N GLY A 21 -16.22 35.55 -13.05
CA GLY A 21 -16.10 36.83 -12.34
C GLY A 21 -14.68 37.16 -11.86
N ALA A 22 -13.88 37.73 -12.76
CA ALA A 22 -12.53 38.28 -12.64
C ALA A 22 -11.99 38.77 -11.28
N ASN A 23 -10.69 38.54 -11.04
CA ASN A 23 -9.78 39.61 -10.60
C ASN A 23 -8.34 39.32 -11.06
N LYS A 24 -7.83 40.21 -11.92
CA LYS A 24 -6.44 40.28 -12.35
C LYS A 24 -5.60 40.91 -11.22
N LYS A 25 -4.44 40.34 -10.90
CA LYS A 25 -3.22 41.10 -10.63
C LYS A 25 -2.02 40.30 -11.16
N ASP A 26 -1.36 40.90 -12.14
CA ASP A 26 -0.08 40.50 -12.69
C ASP A 26 1.04 40.71 -11.68
N GLU A 27 1.93 39.73 -11.49
CA GLU A 27 3.38 40.01 -11.47
C GLU A 27 4.21 38.74 -11.73
N LYS A 28 4.68 38.65 -12.98
CA LYS A 28 6.03 38.25 -13.43
C LYS A 28 6.64 36.91 -12.96
N ILE A 29 6.62 35.94 -13.87
CA ILE A 29 7.50 34.77 -13.93
C ILE A 29 8.65 35.07 -14.91
N GLU A 30 9.89 34.68 -14.55
CA GLU A 30 10.88 33.91 -15.36
C GLU A 30 12.33 34.11 -14.85
N PRO A 31 13.28 33.21 -15.16
CA PRO A 31 13.18 31.77 -15.40
C PRO A 31 14.26 30.93 -14.67
N SER A 32 14.12 29.63 -14.85
CA SER A 32 15.01 28.53 -14.47
C SER A 32 16.46 28.66 -14.99
N ALA A 33 17.42 28.10 -14.24
CA ALA A 33 18.75 27.76 -14.75
C ALA A 33 19.04 26.28 -14.47
N ILE A 34 19.22 25.54 -15.55
CA ILE A 34 19.82 24.21 -15.63
C ILE A 34 21.36 24.39 -15.65
N GLN A 35 22.08 23.36 -15.21
CA GLN A 35 23.29 22.76 -15.85
C GLN A 35 24.59 22.66 -15.03
N SER A 36 25.02 21.38 -14.93
CA SER A 36 26.37 20.82 -15.11
C SER A 36 27.44 20.82 -14.01
N SER A 37 27.75 19.59 -13.57
CA SER A 37 29.05 18.89 -13.60
C SER A 37 30.32 19.69 -13.95
N SER A 38 31.38 19.57 -13.14
CA SER A 38 32.59 18.77 -13.49
C SER A 38 33.64 18.77 -12.37
N THR A 39 34.39 17.68 -12.38
CA THR A 39 35.55 17.19 -11.61
C THR A 39 36.70 18.18 -11.35
N LYS A 40 37.39 18.05 -10.21
CA LYS A 40 38.86 17.93 -10.20
C LYS A 40 39.39 17.25 -8.92
N GLU A 41 40.07 16.13 -9.14
CA GLU A 41 40.97 15.47 -8.20
C GLU A 41 42.21 16.35 -7.91
N GLU A 42 42.77 16.22 -6.71
CA GLU A 42 44.22 16.19 -6.56
C GLU A 42 44.60 15.35 -5.33
N GLN A 43 45.28 14.24 -5.60
CA GLN A 43 45.95 13.38 -4.63
C GLN A 43 47.16 14.10 -4.01
N LYS A 44 47.47 13.76 -2.75
CA LYS A 44 48.86 13.68 -2.31
C LYS A 44 49.06 12.51 -1.35
N GLU A 45 49.74 11.50 -1.85
CA GLU A 45 50.30 10.37 -1.10
C GLU A 45 51.44 10.79 -0.17
N ASN A 46 51.56 10.10 0.97
CA ASN A 46 52.80 9.42 1.41
C ASN A 46 52.43 8.48 2.59
N SER A 47 52.37 7.16 2.43
CA SER A 47 53.41 6.14 2.76
C SER A 47 54.01 6.29 4.19
N THR A 48 54.12 5.29 5.07
CA THR A 48 54.43 3.85 4.88
C THR A 48 54.23 3.06 6.21
N LYS A 49 53.97 1.74 6.09
CA LYS A 49 54.45 0.60 6.92
C LYS A 49 53.74 0.29 8.25
N SER A 50 52.84 -0.69 8.30
CA SER A 50 53.05 -2.15 8.49
C SER A 50 53.72 -2.54 9.82
N GLU A 51 52.98 -3.26 10.68
CA GLU A 51 53.32 -4.66 11.04
C GLU A 51 52.19 -5.38 11.80
N SER A 52 52.16 -6.68 11.56
CA SER A 52 51.18 -7.70 11.95
C SER A 52 51.34 -8.15 13.40
N GLN A 53 50.28 -8.66 14.04
CA GLN A 53 50.34 -9.94 14.78
C GLN A 53 48.97 -10.46 15.26
N THR A 54 48.78 -11.75 14.97
CA THR A 54 47.73 -12.69 15.36
C THR A 54 47.75 -13.04 16.85
N SER A 55 46.60 -13.29 17.50
CA SER A 55 46.36 -14.44 18.43
C SER A 55 44.97 -14.45 19.12
N THR A 56 44.19 -15.49 18.79
CA THR A 56 43.61 -16.51 19.70
C THR A 56 42.48 -16.19 20.71
N SER A 57 41.28 -16.69 20.34
CA SER A 57 40.29 -17.49 21.10
C SER A 57 39.94 -17.19 22.57
N SER A 58 38.65 -16.91 22.81
CA SER A 58 37.94 -17.39 24.01
C SER A 58 36.45 -17.60 23.71
N SER A 59 36.08 -18.86 23.48
CA SER A 59 34.70 -19.31 23.38
C SER A 59 34.11 -19.50 24.78
N MET A 60 33.11 -18.70 25.14
CA MET A 60 32.29 -18.92 26.34
C MET A 60 30.95 -19.50 25.90
N ALA A 61 30.76 -20.80 26.11
CA ALA A 61 29.53 -21.50 25.78
C ALA A 61 28.44 -21.15 26.81
N THR A 62 27.39 -20.46 26.37
CA THR A 62 26.13 -20.31 27.10
C THR A 62 25.27 -21.57 26.89
N PRO A 63 24.60 -22.10 27.93
CA PRO A 63 23.76 -23.28 27.80
C PRO A 63 22.50 -22.94 27.00
N SER A 64 22.39 -23.51 25.80
CA SER A 64 21.18 -23.45 24.99
C SER A 64 20.09 -24.28 25.66
N THR A 65 19.12 -23.60 26.29
CA THR A 65 17.85 -24.20 26.67
C THR A 65 17.12 -24.47 25.37
N THR A 66 17.00 -25.75 25.01
CA THR A 66 16.24 -26.19 23.85
C THR A 66 14.76 -25.94 24.11
N MET A 67 14.29 -24.74 23.82
CA MET A 67 12.86 -24.51 23.61
C MET A 67 12.53 -25.18 22.29
N GLU A 68 11.64 -26.18 22.34
CA GLU A 68 11.05 -26.77 21.15
C GLU A 68 10.51 -25.65 20.25
N THR A 69 11.21 -25.42 19.14
CA THR A 69 10.85 -24.38 18.18
C THR A 69 9.60 -24.87 17.47
N LYS A 70 8.43 -24.41 17.92
CA LYS A 70 7.19 -24.53 17.15
C LYS A 70 7.51 -24.03 15.74
N SER A 71 7.38 -24.88 14.72
CA SER A 71 7.62 -24.47 13.34
C SER A 71 6.71 -23.30 13.01
N GLU A 72 7.29 -22.13 12.83
CA GLU A 72 6.58 -20.90 12.48
C GLU A 72 5.96 -21.10 11.09
N THR A 73 4.62 -21.06 11.02
CA THR A 73 3.92 -21.11 9.74
C THR A 73 4.06 -19.75 9.05
N GLY A 74 3.94 -19.70 7.71
CA GLY A 74 4.05 -18.43 6.97
C GLY A 74 3.08 -17.34 7.47
N LYS A 75 1.93 -17.76 8.02
CA LYS A 75 0.93 -16.87 8.65
C LYS A 75 1.40 -16.26 9.97
N ASP A 76 2.19 -17.00 10.76
CA ASP A 76 2.69 -16.55 12.06
C ASP A 76 3.62 -15.34 11.92
N LEU A 77 4.34 -15.22 10.79
CA LEU A 77 5.22 -14.10 10.47
C LEU A 77 4.47 -12.76 10.36
N TYR A 78 3.17 -12.78 10.10
CA TYR A 78 2.34 -11.58 10.03
C TYR A 78 1.78 -11.13 11.39
N LYS A 79 2.11 -11.81 12.49
CA LYS A 79 1.54 -11.53 13.82
C LYS A 79 1.64 -10.06 14.23
N GLU A 80 2.79 -9.42 14.02
CA GLU A 80 2.98 -8.00 14.37
C GLU A 80 2.10 -7.07 13.54
N VAL A 81 1.85 -7.41 12.27
CA VAL A 81 0.90 -6.65 11.42
C VAL A 81 -0.51 -6.82 11.96
N ILE A 82 -0.92 -8.05 12.31
CA ILE A 82 -2.24 -8.32 12.87
C ILE A 82 -2.45 -7.58 14.21
N GLU A 83 -1.48 -7.61 15.12
CA GLU A 83 -1.55 -6.89 16.39
C GLU A 83 -1.66 -5.37 16.19
N ARG A 84 -0.91 -4.82 15.23
CA ARG A 84 -0.99 -3.41 14.87
C ARG A 84 -2.36 -3.03 14.33
N TYR A 85 -2.95 -3.84 13.44
CA TYR A 85 -4.29 -3.58 12.90
C TYR A 85 -5.41 -3.83 13.91
N ASN A 86 -5.24 -4.76 14.86
CA ASN A 86 -6.15 -4.87 16.02
C ASN A 86 -6.17 -3.57 16.83
N HIS A 87 -5.01 -2.95 17.06
CA HIS A 87 -4.93 -1.65 17.73
C HIS A 87 -5.65 -0.56 16.93
N TYR A 88 -5.45 -0.51 15.60
CA TYR A 88 -6.17 0.44 14.74
C TYR A 88 -7.68 0.22 14.79
N GLN A 89 -8.16 -1.02 14.72
CA GLN A 89 -9.58 -1.33 14.82
C GLN A 89 -10.17 -0.85 16.14
N ALA A 90 -9.47 -1.04 17.26
CA ALA A 90 -9.91 -0.54 18.57
C ALA A 90 -10.04 0.99 18.59
N LEU A 91 -9.04 1.71 18.04
CA LEU A 91 -9.08 3.18 17.95
C LEU A 91 -10.16 3.69 17.00
N LEU A 92 -10.36 3.03 15.85
CA LEU A 92 -11.43 3.37 14.91
C LEU A 92 -12.82 3.15 15.54
N SER A 93 -12.95 2.13 16.37
CA SER A 93 -14.21 1.79 17.05
C SER A 93 -14.56 2.74 18.19
N SER A 94 -13.59 3.41 18.81
CA SER A 94 -13.84 4.38 19.88
C SER A 94 -14.45 5.69 19.37
N GLY A 95 -14.24 6.03 18.09
CA GLY A 95 -14.66 7.30 17.49
C GLY A 95 -13.87 8.52 17.96
N ASP A 96 -12.87 8.36 18.82
CA ASP A 96 -12.01 9.44 19.32
C ASP A 96 -10.87 9.73 18.35
N ARG A 97 -11.16 10.63 17.40
CA ARG A 97 -10.27 10.97 16.29
C ARG A 97 -9.01 11.70 16.71
N GLU A 98 -9.09 12.58 17.71
CA GLU A 98 -7.94 13.33 18.22
C GLU A 98 -6.95 12.38 18.91
N SER A 99 -7.45 11.47 19.75
CA SER A 99 -6.63 10.43 20.38
C SER A 99 -6.00 9.49 19.36
N LEU A 100 -6.75 9.09 18.32
CA LEU A 100 -6.20 8.31 17.21
C LEU A 100 -5.08 9.08 16.50
N TYR A 101 -5.29 10.35 16.14
CA TYR A 101 -4.29 11.15 15.45
C TYR A 101 -2.99 11.30 16.24
N GLU A 102 -3.06 11.60 17.54
CA GLU A 102 -1.89 11.72 18.40
C GLU A 102 -1.17 10.38 18.59
N LYS A 103 -1.90 9.28 18.78
CA LYS A 103 -1.31 7.93 18.86
C LYS A 103 -0.65 7.52 17.55
N LEU A 104 -1.26 7.84 16.41
CA LEU A 104 -0.68 7.52 15.11
C LEU A 104 0.64 8.28 14.87
N LYS A 105 0.72 9.55 15.30
CA LYS A 105 1.94 10.37 15.24
C LYS A 105 3.07 9.84 16.14
N GLN A 106 2.75 9.47 17.38
CA GLN A 106 3.75 9.04 18.37
C GLN A 106 4.43 7.73 17.98
N ASN A 107 3.71 6.82 17.32
CA ASN A 107 4.16 5.46 17.05
C ASN A 107 4.97 5.29 15.75
N LYS A 108 5.37 6.37 15.06
CA LYS A 108 6.17 6.32 13.80
C LYS A 108 5.66 5.26 12.81
N ILE A 109 4.34 5.22 12.63
CA ILE A 109 3.68 4.29 11.72
C ILE A 109 4.21 4.52 10.30
N PHE A 110 4.28 3.45 9.48
CA PHE A 110 4.55 3.57 8.06
C PHE A 110 3.68 4.69 7.46
N SER A 111 4.31 5.65 6.78
CA SER A 111 3.62 6.85 6.27
C SER A 111 2.39 6.53 5.41
N GLU A 112 2.43 5.40 4.70
CA GLU A 112 1.32 4.90 3.88
C GLU A 112 0.17 4.30 4.70
N GLU A 113 0.46 3.57 5.79
CA GLU A 113 -0.57 3.09 6.72
C GLU A 113 -1.25 4.25 7.43
N TYR A 114 -0.48 5.28 7.82
CA TYR A 114 -1.02 6.47 8.47
C TYR A 114 -2.15 7.11 7.67
N GLY A 115 -1.93 7.39 6.38
CA GLY A 115 -2.93 8.03 5.51
C GLY A 115 -4.20 7.19 5.37
N TYR A 116 -4.04 5.87 5.27
CA TYR A 116 -5.16 4.93 5.20
C TYR A 116 -5.98 4.91 6.50
N ILE A 117 -5.35 4.66 7.65
CA ILE A 117 -6.05 4.57 8.94
C ILE A 117 -6.67 5.90 9.34
N PHE A 118 -5.95 7.01 9.12
CA PHE A 118 -6.51 8.34 9.34
C PHE A 118 -7.75 8.58 8.47
N THR A 119 -7.73 8.18 7.21
CA THR A 119 -8.89 8.28 6.31
C THR A 119 -10.08 7.50 6.85
N LEU A 120 -9.88 6.27 7.32
CA LEU A 120 -10.97 5.46 7.90
C LEU A 120 -11.60 6.09 9.13
N SER A 121 -10.81 6.80 9.94
CA SER A 121 -11.33 7.56 11.09
C SER A 121 -12.24 8.72 10.68
N THR A 122 -12.26 9.06 9.38
CA THR A 122 -13.05 10.17 8.86
C THR A 122 -14.47 9.83 8.47
N TYR A 123 -14.81 8.54 8.45
CA TYR A 123 -16.12 8.07 8.05
C TYR A 123 -17.18 8.31 9.13
N ASP A 124 -18.43 8.54 8.71
CA ASP A 124 -19.56 8.77 9.61
C ASP A 124 -19.84 7.57 10.52
N LYS A 125 -19.53 6.37 10.04
CA LYS A 125 -19.63 5.12 10.80
C LYS A 125 -18.22 4.55 10.99
N PRO A 126 -17.92 3.97 12.15
CA PRO A 126 -16.66 3.28 12.37
C PRO A 126 -16.39 2.26 11.26
N ALA A 127 -15.20 2.34 10.66
CA ALA A 127 -14.76 1.35 9.69
C ALA A 127 -14.60 -0.01 10.37
N SER A 128 -14.98 -1.07 9.66
CA SER A 128 -14.84 -2.46 10.12
C SER A 128 -13.82 -3.16 9.23
N LEU A 129 -12.57 -3.19 9.72
CA LEU A 129 -11.47 -3.83 9.05
C LEU A 129 -11.56 -5.35 9.18
N HIS A 130 -11.21 -6.01 8.10
CA HIS A 130 -11.10 -7.45 7.98
C HIS A 130 -9.79 -7.81 7.30
N TYR A 131 -9.37 -9.05 7.46
CA TYR A 131 -8.20 -9.58 6.78
C TYR A 131 -8.40 -11.00 6.29
N VAL A 132 -7.59 -11.40 5.31
CA VAL A 132 -7.50 -12.78 4.83
C VAL A 132 -6.05 -13.09 4.48
N PHE A 133 -5.65 -14.33 4.72
CA PHE A 133 -4.40 -14.89 4.20
C PHE A 133 -4.73 -15.64 2.91
N ALA A 134 -4.07 -15.30 1.82
CA ALA A 134 -4.28 -15.93 0.53
C ALA A 134 -2.96 -16.02 -0.23
N ASP A 135 -2.61 -17.23 -0.66
CA ASP A 135 -1.55 -17.51 -1.63
C ASP A 135 -2.00 -17.03 -3.02
N LEU A 136 -1.62 -15.82 -3.40
CA LEU A 136 -2.11 -15.17 -4.62
C LEU A 136 -1.47 -15.75 -5.88
N ASN A 137 -0.19 -16.10 -5.81
CA ASN A 137 0.60 -16.60 -6.94
C ASN A 137 0.73 -18.14 -6.98
N ASN A 138 0.11 -18.86 -6.03
CA ASN A 138 0.15 -20.32 -5.87
C ASN A 138 1.57 -20.86 -5.64
N ASP A 139 2.40 -20.14 -4.88
CA ASP A 139 3.77 -20.56 -4.55
C ASP A 139 3.90 -21.26 -3.18
N GLY A 140 2.80 -21.38 -2.45
CA GLY A 140 2.72 -21.97 -1.11
C GLY A 140 2.97 -20.97 0.03
N GLN A 141 3.20 -19.69 -0.27
CA GLN A 141 3.31 -18.59 0.68
C GLN A 141 2.06 -17.72 0.58
N ASP A 142 1.38 -17.50 1.71
CA ASP A 142 0.25 -16.58 1.74
C ASP A 142 0.72 -15.12 1.77
N GLU A 143 0.03 -14.26 1.03
CA GLU A 143 -0.04 -12.82 1.27
C GLU A 143 -1.13 -12.49 2.31
N LEU A 144 -0.96 -11.37 3.01
CA LEU A 144 -1.96 -10.81 3.91
C LEU A 144 -2.69 -9.65 3.23
N ILE A 145 -4.00 -9.82 3.03
CA ILE A 145 -4.88 -8.80 2.45
C ILE A 145 -5.75 -8.22 3.56
N ILE A 146 -5.84 -6.89 3.61
CA ILE A 146 -6.63 -6.15 4.60
C ILE A 146 -7.62 -5.23 3.87
N GLY A 147 -8.87 -5.18 4.34
CA GLY A 147 -9.94 -4.43 3.68
C GLY A 147 -11.28 -4.49 4.41
N ASP A 148 -12.36 -4.21 3.70
CA ASP A 148 -13.74 -4.23 4.23
C ASP A 148 -14.64 -5.27 3.55
N LYS A 149 -14.04 -6.35 3.03
CA LYS A 149 -14.64 -7.41 2.19
C LYS A 149 -15.00 -6.98 0.76
N LYS A 150 -15.20 -5.69 0.50
CA LYS A 150 -15.54 -5.14 -0.83
C LYS A 150 -14.37 -4.41 -1.47
N TYR A 151 -13.55 -3.78 -0.66
CA TYR A 151 -12.39 -3.00 -1.06
C TYR A 151 -11.16 -3.51 -0.33
N ILE A 152 -10.05 -3.58 -1.06
CA ILE A 152 -8.73 -3.84 -0.49
C ILE A 152 -8.16 -2.50 -0.05
N GLY A 153 -7.76 -2.42 1.21
CA GLY A 153 -7.13 -1.24 1.80
C GLY A 153 -5.63 -1.38 2.00
N ALA A 154 -5.11 -2.60 2.18
CA ALA A 154 -3.68 -2.87 2.21
C ALA A 154 -3.37 -4.31 1.77
N ILE A 155 -2.18 -4.51 1.20
CA ILE A 155 -1.63 -5.85 0.92
C ILE A 155 -0.23 -5.91 1.53
N TYR A 156 0.07 -6.99 2.23
CA TYR A 156 1.40 -7.33 2.70
C TYR A 156 1.86 -8.65 2.10
N TYR A 157 3.13 -8.72 1.76
CA TYR A 157 3.81 -9.93 1.29
C TYR A 157 4.99 -10.22 2.21
N LEU A 158 5.62 -11.39 2.07
CA LEU A 158 6.86 -11.68 2.77
C LEU A 158 8.05 -11.43 1.86
N GLU A 159 9.01 -10.65 2.33
CA GLU A 159 10.34 -10.53 1.73
C GLU A 159 11.35 -11.02 2.76
N ASN A 160 12.11 -12.06 2.44
CA ASN A 160 13.07 -12.66 3.39
C ASN A 160 12.44 -13.01 4.75
N LYS A 161 11.24 -13.60 4.75
CA LYS A 161 10.43 -13.95 5.94
C LYS A 161 9.97 -12.76 6.79
N GLN A 162 10.07 -11.53 6.29
CA GLN A 162 9.56 -10.35 6.97
C GLN A 162 8.37 -9.76 6.23
N PRO A 163 7.26 -9.46 6.91
CA PRO A 163 6.14 -8.75 6.30
C PRO A 163 6.57 -7.40 5.76
N LYS A 164 6.25 -7.14 4.48
CA LYS A 164 6.40 -5.85 3.85
C LYS A 164 5.09 -5.39 3.26
N LEU A 165 4.78 -4.13 3.51
CA LEU A 165 3.65 -3.46 2.89
C LEU A 165 3.94 -3.30 1.40
N LEU A 166 3.01 -3.76 0.56
CA LEU A 166 3.03 -3.48 -0.87
C LEU A 166 2.56 -2.04 -1.12
N HIS A 167 1.32 -1.74 -0.73
CA HIS A 167 0.67 -0.43 -0.84
C HIS A 167 -0.55 -0.36 0.08
N THR A 168 -1.01 0.86 0.37
CA THR A 168 -2.36 1.13 0.87
C THR A 168 -3.25 1.79 -0.18
N ALA A 169 -4.55 1.49 -0.12
CA ALA A 169 -5.57 2.00 -1.04
C ALA A 169 -6.65 2.75 -0.27
N TYR A 170 -6.81 4.05 -0.55
CA TYR A 170 -7.79 4.89 0.12
C TYR A 170 -8.12 6.17 -0.66
N VAL A 171 -9.23 6.80 -0.29
CA VAL A 171 -9.62 8.13 -0.78
C VAL A 171 -9.40 9.11 0.36
N ALA A 172 -8.35 9.93 0.26
CA ALA A 172 -7.99 10.84 1.33
C ALA A 172 -9.15 11.79 1.68
N SER A 173 -9.36 12.01 2.98
CA SER A 173 -10.42 12.89 3.50
C SER A 173 -10.22 14.36 3.10
N ALA A 174 -8.98 14.75 2.77
CA ALA A 174 -8.62 16.06 2.27
C ALA A 174 -7.45 15.96 1.27
N GLY A 175 -7.23 17.01 0.48
CA GLY A 175 -6.11 17.11 -0.46
C GLY A 175 -6.32 16.40 -1.80
N GLY A 176 -7.36 15.58 -1.94
CA GLY A 176 -7.79 15.03 -3.23
C GLY A 176 -7.02 13.79 -3.72
N PHE A 177 -6.08 13.27 -2.92
CA PHE A 177 -5.38 12.02 -3.21
C PHE A 177 -6.33 10.82 -3.19
N ARG A 178 -6.16 9.92 -4.15
CA ARG A 178 -6.90 8.67 -4.27
C ARG A 178 -5.95 7.55 -4.67
N SER A 179 -6.17 6.37 -4.12
CA SER A 179 -5.50 5.16 -4.55
C SER A 179 -6.44 3.95 -4.53
N SER A 180 -6.09 2.92 -5.30
CA SER A 180 -6.84 1.66 -5.38
C SER A 180 -5.92 0.47 -5.58
N LEU A 181 -6.34 -0.68 -5.05
CA LEU A 181 -5.71 -1.98 -5.25
C LEU A 181 -6.72 -2.93 -5.88
N VAL A 182 -6.28 -3.67 -6.89
CA VAL A 182 -7.05 -4.75 -7.52
C VAL A 182 -6.15 -5.98 -7.68
N ILE A 183 -6.67 -7.12 -7.25
CA ILE A 183 -6.01 -8.43 -7.38
C ILE A 183 -6.65 -9.14 -8.59
N TYR A 184 -5.84 -9.84 -9.38
CA TYR A 184 -6.28 -10.63 -10.52
C TYR A 184 -6.13 -12.13 -10.23
N GLU A 185 -6.94 -12.97 -10.88
CA GLU A 185 -6.95 -14.43 -10.68
C GLU A 185 -5.59 -15.11 -10.94
N ASN A 186 -4.69 -14.48 -11.70
CA ASN A 186 -3.32 -14.96 -11.95
C ASN A 186 -2.30 -14.51 -10.89
N GLY A 187 -2.75 -13.93 -9.78
CA GLY A 187 -1.90 -13.47 -8.67
C GLY A 187 -1.26 -12.09 -8.87
N GLN A 188 -1.51 -11.42 -10.00
CA GLN A 188 -1.02 -10.06 -10.21
C GLN A 188 -1.83 -9.05 -9.40
N VAL A 189 -1.16 -7.97 -9.01
CA VAL A 189 -1.79 -6.85 -8.27
C VAL A 189 -1.57 -5.55 -9.03
N ARG A 190 -2.65 -4.87 -9.37
CA ARG A 190 -2.60 -3.49 -9.84
C ARG A 190 -2.74 -2.54 -8.66
N TYR A 191 -1.78 -1.63 -8.54
CA TYR A 191 -1.93 -0.40 -7.78
C TYR A 191 -2.21 0.77 -8.73
N ALA A 192 -3.07 1.68 -8.30
CA ALA A 192 -3.28 2.93 -8.99
C ALA A 192 -3.37 4.09 -7.99
N ASP A 193 -2.77 5.24 -8.33
CA ASP A 193 -2.88 6.48 -7.56
C ASP A 193 -3.12 7.69 -8.48
N TRP A 194 -3.88 8.66 -7.97
CA TRP A 194 -4.20 9.87 -8.72
C TRP A 194 -4.63 11.02 -7.81
N GLN A 195 -4.68 12.21 -8.39
CA GLN A 195 -5.20 13.42 -7.76
C GLN A 195 -6.55 13.76 -8.36
N SER A 196 -7.53 14.08 -7.53
CA SER A 196 -8.90 14.40 -7.97
C SER A 196 -8.98 15.59 -8.94
N THR A 197 -7.97 16.45 -8.93
CA THR A 197 -7.87 17.64 -9.78
C THR A 197 -7.22 17.37 -11.14
N ARG A 198 -6.82 16.12 -11.40
CA ARG A 198 -6.12 15.69 -12.60
C ARG A 198 -6.75 14.44 -13.19
N PRO A 199 -6.89 14.34 -14.52
CA PRO A 199 -7.44 13.16 -15.16
C PRO A 199 -6.43 12.00 -15.25
N GLU A 200 -5.15 12.23 -15.01
CA GLU A 200 -4.12 11.20 -15.08
C GLU A 200 -4.09 10.32 -13.82
N MET A 201 -4.10 9.01 -14.03
CA MET A 201 -3.94 7.99 -12.99
C MET A 201 -2.67 7.18 -13.25
N ASN A 202 -1.75 7.20 -12.29
CA ASN A 202 -0.56 6.37 -12.32
C ASN A 202 -0.97 4.93 -12.07
N LEU A 203 -0.45 4.02 -12.88
CA LEU A 203 -0.68 2.59 -12.77
C LEU A 203 0.64 1.87 -12.53
N SER A 204 0.63 0.92 -11.60
CA SER A 204 1.71 -0.04 -11.39
C SER A 204 1.13 -1.45 -11.32
N LEU A 205 1.74 -2.38 -12.05
CA LEU A 205 1.42 -3.80 -12.00
C LEU A 205 2.54 -4.55 -11.29
N TYR A 206 2.15 -5.40 -10.34
CA TYR A 206 3.04 -6.20 -9.52
C TYR A 206 2.78 -7.69 -9.72
N ALA A 207 3.82 -8.49 -9.58
CA ALA A 207 3.77 -9.94 -9.50
C ALA A 207 4.63 -10.42 -8.33
N PHE A 208 4.14 -11.43 -7.60
CA PHE A 208 4.86 -12.06 -6.51
C PHE A 208 5.71 -13.21 -7.01
N ASP A 209 6.86 -13.42 -6.37
CA ASP A 209 7.70 -14.59 -6.54
C ASP A 209 8.26 -15.04 -5.17
N LYS A 210 9.02 -16.14 -5.18
CA LYS A 210 9.63 -16.72 -3.98
C LYS A 210 10.52 -15.75 -3.18
N ASP A 211 11.00 -14.68 -3.80
CA ASP A 211 11.92 -13.72 -3.20
C ASP A 211 11.20 -12.43 -2.75
N GLY A 212 9.94 -12.23 -3.14
CA GLY A 212 9.10 -11.12 -2.70
C GLY A 212 8.14 -10.64 -3.79
N VAL A 213 8.23 -9.34 -4.13
CA VAL A 213 7.37 -8.73 -5.15
C VAL A 213 8.19 -7.96 -6.18
N GLN A 214 7.81 -8.07 -7.44
CA GLN A 214 8.40 -7.31 -8.53
C GLN A 214 7.36 -6.39 -9.16
N LYS A 215 7.75 -5.14 -9.42
CA LYS A 215 6.98 -4.23 -10.28
C LYS A 215 7.27 -4.60 -11.73
N ILE A 216 6.29 -5.14 -12.43
CA ILE A 216 6.47 -5.68 -13.79
C ILE A 216 6.13 -4.68 -14.89
N LYS A 217 5.26 -3.71 -14.61
CA LYS A 217 4.88 -2.69 -15.59
C LYS A 217 4.30 -1.44 -14.94
N GLU A 218 4.49 -0.31 -15.60
CA GLU A 218 3.87 0.96 -15.24
C GLU A 218 3.15 1.54 -16.45
N GLY A 219 2.21 2.46 -16.18
CA GLY A 219 1.52 3.20 -17.21
C GLY A 219 0.75 4.38 -16.64
N ILE A 220 0.22 5.21 -17.52
CA ILE A 220 -0.67 6.31 -17.15
C ILE A 220 -2.00 6.04 -17.82
N PHE A 221 -3.06 5.97 -17.02
CA PHE A 221 -4.44 5.89 -17.48
C PHE A 221 -5.08 7.27 -17.45
N GLN A 222 -5.67 7.67 -18.57
CA GLN A 222 -6.45 8.90 -18.63
C GLN A 222 -7.91 8.60 -18.28
N ILE A 223 -8.39 9.15 -17.16
CA ILE A 223 -9.79 9.05 -16.74
C ILE A 223 -10.68 9.64 -17.85
N GLY A 224 -11.68 8.86 -18.28
CA GLY A 224 -12.58 9.22 -19.38
C GLY A 224 -12.08 8.84 -20.77
N SER A 225 -10.93 8.17 -20.90
CA SER A 225 -10.50 7.56 -22.17
C SER A 225 -11.29 6.29 -22.50
N ASP A 226 -11.20 5.87 -23.77
CA ASP A 226 -11.81 4.63 -24.26
C ASP A 226 -11.03 3.36 -23.87
N GLN A 227 -9.81 3.52 -23.33
CA GLN A 227 -8.99 2.41 -22.89
C GLN A 227 -9.39 1.96 -21.48
N LYS A 228 -9.05 0.72 -21.12
CA LYS A 228 -9.12 0.25 -19.73
C LYS A 228 -7.72 0.18 -19.10
N PRO A 229 -7.58 0.35 -17.78
CA PRO A 229 -6.31 0.15 -17.09
C PRO A 229 -5.64 -1.20 -17.41
N GLU A 230 -6.43 -2.26 -17.55
CA GLU A 230 -5.96 -3.61 -17.91
C GLU A 230 -5.27 -3.62 -19.28
N GLN A 231 -5.79 -2.88 -20.25
CA GLN A 231 -5.21 -2.82 -21.60
C GLN A 231 -3.87 -2.11 -21.60
N ILE A 232 -3.75 -1.01 -20.83
CA ILE A 232 -2.51 -0.25 -20.69
C ILE A 232 -1.43 -1.13 -20.05
N LEU A 233 -1.79 -1.83 -18.97
CA LEU A 233 -0.89 -2.72 -18.26
C LEU A 233 -0.70 -4.08 -18.97
N GLY A 234 -1.52 -4.44 -19.95
CA GLY A 234 -1.44 -5.72 -20.65
C GLY A 234 -1.86 -6.91 -19.78
N ILE A 235 -2.84 -6.71 -18.90
CA ILE A 235 -3.38 -7.73 -18.02
C ILE A 235 -4.41 -8.57 -18.79
N SER A 236 -4.22 -9.89 -18.80
CA SER A 236 -5.09 -10.85 -19.49
C SER A 236 -5.99 -11.66 -18.55
N SER A 237 -5.85 -11.47 -17.24
CA SER A 237 -6.62 -12.18 -16.21
C SER A 237 -7.85 -11.39 -15.77
N ASN A 238 -8.87 -12.07 -15.26
CA ASN A 238 -10.00 -11.42 -14.62
C ASN A 238 -9.61 -10.87 -13.24
N GLU A 239 -10.35 -9.86 -12.77
CA GLU A 239 -10.29 -9.42 -11.39
C GLU A 239 -10.76 -10.56 -10.46
N LEU A 240 -10.04 -10.72 -9.35
CA LEU A 240 -10.35 -11.73 -8.35
C LEU A 240 -11.58 -11.33 -7.53
N ASP A 241 -12.51 -12.27 -7.39
CA ASP A 241 -13.73 -12.07 -6.61
C ASP A 241 -13.47 -12.16 -5.11
N LEU A 242 -13.42 -11.01 -4.45
CA LEU A 242 -13.17 -10.88 -3.01
C LEU A 242 -14.25 -11.54 -2.14
N ALA A 243 -15.45 -11.80 -2.67
CA ALA A 243 -16.52 -12.46 -1.94
C ALA A 243 -16.23 -13.95 -1.69
N LYS A 244 -15.26 -14.54 -2.39
CA LYS A 244 -14.82 -15.94 -2.20
C LYS A 244 -13.93 -16.12 -0.98
N PHE A 245 -13.44 -15.04 -0.38
CA PHE A 245 -12.56 -15.11 0.77
C PHE A 245 -13.33 -15.28 2.08
N GLU A 246 -12.82 -16.16 2.94
CA GLU A 246 -13.23 -16.29 4.33
C GLU A 246 -12.55 -15.21 5.18
N TRP A 247 -13.06 -13.98 5.07
CA TRP A 247 -12.54 -12.82 5.78
C TRP A 247 -12.67 -12.96 7.30
N LYS A 248 -11.58 -12.67 8.00
CA LYS A 248 -11.50 -12.62 9.47
C LYS A 248 -11.62 -11.19 9.97
N GLU A 249 -12.20 -11.03 11.15
CA GLU A 249 -12.30 -9.74 11.83
C GLU A 249 -11.06 -9.48 12.70
N PHE A 250 -10.61 -8.23 12.72
CA PHE A 250 -9.65 -7.78 13.73
C PHE A 250 -10.36 -7.71 15.09
N GLN A 251 -9.70 -8.23 16.10
CA GLN A 251 -10.20 -8.24 17.47
C GLN A 251 -9.73 -6.96 18.17
N PRO A 252 -10.62 -6.13 18.72
CA PRO A 252 -10.22 -5.03 19.56
C PRO A 252 -9.43 -5.60 20.74
N VAL A 253 -8.17 -5.20 20.91
CA VAL A 253 -7.45 -5.49 22.16
C VAL A 253 -7.91 -4.42 23.15
N ASN A 254 -8.66 -4.86 24.17
CA ASN A 254 -9.13 -4.02 25.28
C ASN A 254 -7.96 -3.40 26.05
#